data_AF-A0A942DRJ2-F1
#
_entry.id   AF-A0A942DRJ2-F1
#
_cell.length_a   1.000
_cell.length_b   1.000
_cell.length_c   1.000
_cell.angle_alpha   90.00
_cell.angle_beta   90.00
_cell.angle_gamma   90.00
#
_symmetry.space_group_name_H-M   'P 1'
#
loop_
_entity.id
_entity.type
_entity.pdbx_description
1 polymer ?
#
loop_
_entity_poly.entity_id
_entity_poly.type
_entity_poly.pdbx_seq_one_letter_code
_entity_poly.pdbx_strand_id
1 'polypeptide(L)'
;MRPLILILFAALTMAGCNSYKSKLQPTEDGSTVIPAAIDYAFVNAKVFQPKCVRCHSSAGGNKGDVNLETYENVIAHLTDVENDALVEKSMPPRRAGGPLGAFEQNVLKLWIDAGAPKDAASEPVPTPTPVVEPTPVVTPTPVVTPTPVVNPVIVDPTWDSISKNILEPKCVKCHQAGEKAEDYPLTDRAYVIDEANLLVKAGKPEESDIYIAITRQDKKTMPPAKTGMTLSEQEKEAIRIWILNGAKD
;
A
#
# COMPACT_ATOMS: atom_id res chain seq x y z
N MET A 1 -14.19 84.84 24.91
CA MET A 1 -14.56 83.60 25.64
C MET A 1 -15.10 82.60 24.61
N ARG A 2 -14.37 81.48 24.37
CA ARG A 2 -14.77 80.23 23.66
C ARG A 2 -15.30 80.31 22.20
N PRO A 3 -15.10 79.28 21.35
CA PRO A 3 -13.95 78.38 21.23
C PRO A 3 -13.41 78.25 19.78
N LEU A 4 -12.14 77.83 19.72
CA LEU A 4 -11.37 77.46 18.54
C LEU A 4 -12.01 76.23 17.86
N ILE A 5 -12.36 76.31 16.57
CA ILE A 5 -12.77 75.15 15.77
C ILE A 5 -11.50 74.48 15.25
N LEU A 6 -11.05 73.44 15.95
CA LEU A 6 -10.01 72.52 15.50
C LEU A 6 -10.64 71.52 14.53
N ILE A 7 -10.37 71.71 13.23
CA ILE A 7 -10.60 70.70 12.19
C ILE A 7 -9.54 69.62 12.40
N LEU A 8 -9.94 68.49 13.00
CA LEU A 8 -9.10 67.29 13.09
C LEU A 8 -9.36 66.43 11.85
N PHE A 9 -8.51 66.58 10.82
CA PHE A 9 -8.38 65.58 9.77
C PHE A 9 -7.75 64.33 10.38
N ALA A 10 -8.57 63.34 10.72
CA ALA A 10 -8.08 62.00 11.05
C ALA A 10 -7.60 61.33 9.76
N ALA A 11 -6.30 61.39 9.50
CA ALA A 11 -5.64 60.57 8.51
C ALA A 11 -5.74 59.11 8.96
N LEU A 12 -6.73 58.39 8.41
CA LEU A 12 -6.86 56.94 8.60
C LEU A 12 -5.78 56.26 7.76
N THR A 13 -4.61 56.09 8.37
CA THR A 13 -3.49 55.34 7.80
C THR A 13 -3.89 53.88 7.59
N MET A 14 -3.64 53.39 6.39
CA MET A 14 -3.77 52.00 5.99
C MET A 14 -3.09 51.07 6.98
N ALA A 15 -3.87 50.35 7.78
CA ALA A 15 -3.45 49.08 8.34
C ALA A 15 -3.93 47.99 7.37
N GLY A 16 -3.15 47.77 6.32
CA GLY A 16 -3.28 46.54 5.55
C GLY A 16 -2.98 45.38 6.49
N CYS A 17 -4.00 44.62 6.88
CA CYS A 17 -3.79 43.27 7.36
C CYS A 17 -3.24 42.48 6.19
N ASN A 18 -1.91 42.50 6.09
CA ASN A 18 -1.15 41.55 5.30
C ASN A 18 -1.49 40.18 5.87
N SER A 19 -2.49 39.53 5.26
CA SER A 19 -2.66 38.09 5.37
C SER A 19 -1.40 37.49 4.79
N TYR A 20 -0.40 37.33 5.66
CA TYR A 20 0.61 36.30 5.52
C TYR A 20 -0.17 35.03 5.28
N LYS A 21 -0.37 34.71 4.00
CA LYS A 21 -0.36 33.33 3.57
C LYS A 21 1.00 32.85 4.02
N SER A 22 1.04 32.23 5.20
CA SER A 22 1.92 31.08 5.36
C SER A 22 1.69 30.28 4.10
N LYS A 23 2.69 30.26 3.22
CA LYS A 23 2.89 29.05 2.44
C LYS A 23 3.10 27.99 3.52
N LEU A 24 2.00 27.39 3.98
CA LEU A 24 2.04 26.01 4.42
C LEU A 24 2.60 25.32 3.19
N GLN A 25 3.90 25.06 3.21
CA GLN A 25 4.46 24.01 2.41
C GLN A 25 3.55 22.81 2.68
N PRO A 26 2.92 22.24 1.66
CA PRO A 26 2.33 20.92 1.80
C PRO A 26 3.46 20.04 2.29
N THR A 27 3.40 19.59 3.54
CA THR A 27 4.25 18.49 3.96
C THR A 27 3.86 17.32 3.09
N GLU A 28 4.81 16.86 2.30
CA GLU A 28 4.83 15.66 1.46
C GLU A 28 4.32 14.44 2.26
N ASP A 29 3.00 14.25 2.38
CA ASP A 29 2.46 13.02 2.97
C ASP A 29 1.23 12.47 2.23
N GLY A 30 1.19 12.70 0.91
CA GLY A 30 0.32 11.98 -0.02
C GLY A 30 0.97 10.72 -0.60
N SER A 31 2.09 10.24 -0.04
CA SER A 31 2.81 9.10 -0.58
C SER A 31 1.96 7.82 -0.50
N THR A 32 1.63 7.29 -1.68
CA THR A 32 0.97 5.99 -1.89
C THR A 32 1.97 4.83 -1.94
N VAL A 33 3.25 5.11 -1.70
CA VAL A 33 4.32 4.11 -1.70
C VAL A 33 4.40 3.46 -0.31
N ILE A 34 4.35 2.14 -0.28
CA ILE A 34 4.47 1.35 0.95
C ILE A 34 5.96 1.04 1.17
N PRO A 35 6.53 1.31 2.36
CA PRO A 35 7.94 1.02 2.61
C PRO A 35 8.19 -0.50 2.60
N ALA A 36 9.39 -0.89 2.16
CA ALA A 36 9.81 -2.29 2.14
C ALA A 36 9.83 -2.93 3.55
N ALA A 37 10.18 -2.14 4.57
CA ALA A 37 10.03 -2.50 5.97
C ALA A 37 8.86 -1.69 6.57
N ILE A 38 7.67 -2.32 6.61
CA ILE A 38 6.48 -1.72 7.19
C ILE A 38 6.49 -1.81 8.71
N ASP A 39 6.09 -0.74 9.38
CA ASP A 39 6.04 -0.66 10.84
C ASP A 39 4.75 -0.03 11.34
N TYR A 40 4.58 -0.02 12.66
CA TYR A 40 3.41 0.58 13.28
C TYR A 40 3.32 2.09 13.00
N ALA A 41 4.44 2.81 12.92
CA ALA A 41 4.42 4.25 12.68
C ALA A 41 3.77 4.59 11.33
N PHE A 42 4.15 3.87 10.27
CA PHE A 42 3.56 4.02 8.95
C PHE A 42 2.08 3.66 8.94
N VAL A 43 1.71 2.50 9.50
CA VAL A 43 0.32 2.01 9.50
C VAL A 43 -0.57 2.90 10.37
N ASN A 44 -0.05 3.41 11.48
CA ASN A 44 -0.75 4.36 12.32
C ASN A 44 -1.06 5.65 11.56
N ALA A 45 -0.07 6.21 10.85
CA ALA A 45 -0.24 7.42 10.05
C ALA A 45 -1.22 7.24 8.88
N LYS A 46 -1.16 6.09 8.18
CA LYS A 46 -1.94 5.84 6.95
C LYS A 46 -3.31 5.22 7.18
N VAL A 47 -3.49 4.46 8.26
CA VAL A 47 -4.72 3.68 8.51
C VAL A 47 -5.35 4.07 9.83
N PHE A 48 -4.71 3.81 10.97
CA PHE A 48 -5.38 3.94 12.27
C PHE A 48 -5.82 5.37 12.58
N GLN A 49 -4.94 6.36 12.44
CA GLN A 49 -5.26 7.76 12.70
C GLN A 49 -6.40 8.28 11.80
N PRO A 50 -6.32 8.19 10.45
CA PRO A 50 -7.35 8.77 9.59
C PRO A 50 -8.66 7.97 9.55
N LYS A 51 -8.62 6.64 9.79
CA LYS A 51 -9.80 5.76 9.57
C LYS A 51 -10.45 5.26 10.85
N CYS A 52 -9.68 5.04 11.92
CA CYS A 52 -10.16 4.31 13.10
C CYS A 52 -10.30 5.20 14.33
N VAL A 53 -9.28 6.01 14.62
CA VAL A 53 -9.12 6.75 15.88
C VAL A 53 -10.21 7.81 16.09
N ARG A 54 -10.89 8.29 15.05
CA ARG A 54 -12.03 9.21 15.22
C ARG A 54 -13.14 8.65 16.14
N CYS A 55 -13.33 7.33 16.15
CA CYS A 55 -14.35 6.65 16.96
C CYS A 55 -13.76 5.74 18.03
N HIS A 56 -12.62 5.10 17.73
CA HIS A 56 -11.95 4.14 18.62
C HIS A 56 -10.82 4.83 19.39
N SER A 57 -11.16 5.91 20.08
CA SER A 57 -10.25 6.67 20.94
C SER A 57 -10.98 7.19 22.15
N SER A 58 -10.21 7.60 23.16
CA SER A 58 -10.73 8.25 24.37
C SER A 58 -11.59 9.47 24.00
N ALA A 59 -11.14 10.26 23.02
CA ALA A 59 -11.90 11.39 22.50
C ALA A 59 -13.11 10.98 21.63
N GLY A 60 -13.00 9.88 20.90
CA GLY A 60 -14.06 9.28 20.07
C GLY A 60 -15.11 8.48 20.86
N GLY A 61 -14.90 8.33 22.17
CA GLY A 61 -15.79 7.61 23.08
C GLY A 61 -15.66 6.09 22.99
N ASN A 62 -14.50 5.57 22.58
CA ASN A 62 -14.16 4.14 22.51
C ASN A 62 -15.33 3.27 22.00
N LYS A 63 -15.79 3.54 20.77
CA LYS A 63 -16.98 2.84 20.23
C LYS A 63 -16.77 1.32 20.25
N GLY A 64 -17.75 0.62 20.80
CA GLY A 64 -17.69 -0.84 20.99
C GLY A 64 -16.69 -1.27 22.07
N ASP A 65 -16.37 -0.38 23.02
CA ASP A 65 -15.38 -0.60 24.07
C ASP A 65 -13.95 -0.85 23.54
N VAL A 66 -13.68 -0.40 22.31
CA VAL A 66 -12.39 -0.53 21.63
C VAL A 66 -11.66 0.81 21.59
N ASN A 67 -10.39 0.81 21.99
CA ASN A 67 -9.46 1.93 21.83
C ASN A 67 -8.31 1.50 20.90
N LEU A 68 -7.91 2.36 19.96
CA LEU A 68 -6.84 2.10 18.97
C LEU A 68 -5.82 3.25 18.93
N GLU A 69 -5.65 4.00 20.02
CA GLU A 69 -4.75 5.17 20.08
C GLU A 69 -3.28 4.80 20.24
N THR A 70 -2.98 3.59 20.70
CA THR A 70 -1.62 3.12 21.00
C THR A 70 -1.36 1.78 20.30
N TYR A 71 -0.09 1.47 20.10
CA TYR A 71 0.33 0.18 19.57
C TYR A 71 -0.21 -0.96 20.43
N GLU A 72 -0.05 -0.86 21.75
CA GLU A 72 -0.46 -1.88 22.70
C GLU A 72 -1.98 -2.14 22.62
N ASN A 73 -2.78 -1.09 22.49
CA ASN A 73 -4.24 -1.24 22.34
C ASN A 73 -4.61 -1.83 20.97
N VAL A 74 -3.92 -1.44 19.89
CA VAL A 74 -4.12 -2.02 18.57
C VAL A 74 -3.82 -3.52 18.57
N ILE A 75 -2.69 -3.93 19.16
CA ILE A 75 -2.31 -5.35 19.24
C ILE A 75 -3.31 -6.14 20.08
N ALA A 76 -3.80 -5.57 21.19
CA ALA A 76 -4.82 -6.22 22.02
C ALA A 76 -6.15 -6.48 21.28
N HIS A 77 -6.44 -5.73 20.22
CA HIS A 77 -7.64 -5.83 19.40
C HIS A 77 -7.36 -6.29 17.95
N LEU A 78 -6.16 -6.78 17.65
CA LEU A 78 -5.72 -6.96 16.27
C LEU A 78 -6.60 -7.95 15.49
N THR A 79 -7.04 -9.03 16.16
CA THR A 79 -7.94 -10.03 15.56
C THR A 79 -9.29 -9.42 15.18
N ASP A 80 -9.87 -8.57 16.02
CA ASP A 80 -11.14 -7.92 15.72
C ASP A 80 -10.95 -6.88 14.60
N VAL A 81 -9.85 -6.13 14.62
CA VAL A 81 -9.48 -5.18 13.56
C VAL A 81 -9.33 -5.88 12.21
N GLU A 82 -8.62 -7.00 12.15
CA GLU A 82 -8.46 -7.80 10.93
C GLU A 82 -9.81 -8.29 10.41
N ASN A 83 -10.62 -8.90 11.30
CA ASN A 83 -11.93 -9.43 10.93
C ASN A 83 -12.87 -8.31 10.44
N ASP A 84 -13.03 -7.23 11.19
CA ASP A 84 -13.99 -6.18 10.85
C ASP A 84 -13.55 -5.31 9.67
N ALA A 85 -12.25 -5.03 9.54
CA ALA A 85 -11.74 -4.10 8.52
C ALA A 85 -11.33 -4.79 7.22
N LEU A 86 -10.82 -6.03 7.27
CA LEU A 86 -10.31 -6.75 6.10
C LEU A 86 -11.24 -7.88 5.64
N VAL A 87 -11.82 -8.65 6.57
CA VAL A 87 -12.66 -9.83 6.25
C VAL A 87 -14.10 -9.41 5.98
N GLU A 88 -14.80 -8.92 7.00
CA GLU A 88 -16.21 -8.52 6.95
C GLU A 88 -16.40 -7.16 6.27
N LYS A 89 -15.35 -6.34 6.22
CA LYS A 89 -15.37 -4.98 5.65
C LYS A 89 -16.52 -4.17 6.23
N SER A 90 -16.78 -4.32 7.52
CA SER A 90 -17.83 -3.65 8.27
C SER A 90 -17.34 -2.31 8.86
N MET A 91 -16.02 -2.15 8.99
CA MET A 91 -15.37 -0.96 9.53
C MET A 91 -14.41 -0.28 8.54
N PRO A 92 -14.38 1.07 8.48
CA PRO A 92 -15.32 1.99 9.13
C PRO A 92 -16.77 1.85 8.61
N PRO A 93 -17.80 2.22 9.41
CA PRO A 93 -19.17 2.08 8.97
C PRO A 93 -19.48 3.04 7.81
N ARG A 94 -20.48 2.73 6.97
CA ARG A 94 -20.88 3.58 5.82
C ARG A 94 -21.10 5.05 6.17
N ARG A 95 -21.75 5.32 7.31
CA ARG A 95 -21.98 6.69 7.82
C ARG A 95 -20.69 7.46 8.15
N ALA A 96 -19.58 6.76 8.31
CA ALA A 96 -18.27 7.30 8.67
C ALA A 96 -17.31 7.40 7.48
N GLY A 97 -17.75 7.08 6.25
CA GLY A 97 -16.90 7.02 5.05
C GLY A 97 -16.87 5.64 4.41
N GLY A 98 -17.47 4.63 5.04
CA GLY A 98 -17.48 3.26 4.53
C GLY A 98 -16.20 2.50 4.84
N PRO A 99 -16.15 1.23 4.38
CA PRO A 99 -15.03 0.34 4.64
C PRO A 99 -13.72 0.94 4.15
N LEU A 100 -12.59 0.44 4.67
CA LEU A 100 -11.26 0.89 4.24
C LEU A 100 -11.15 0.88 2.71
N GLY A 101 -10.48 1.89 2.14
CA GLY A 101 -10.06 1.84 0.74
C GLY A 101 -9.01 0.76 0.54
N ALA A 102 -8.75 0.36 -0.70
CA ALA A 102 -7.83 -0.75 -0.94
C ALA A 102 -6.39 -0.45 -0.55
N PHE A 103 -5.94 0.80 -0.69
CA PHE A 103 -4.64 1.19 -0.17
C PHE A 103 -4.56 0.93 1.34
N GLU A 104 -5.55 1.37 2.12
CA GLU A 104 -5.54 1.17 3.56
C GLU A 104 -5.72 -0.30 3.96
N GLN A 105 -6.54 -1.07 3.22
CA GLN A 105 -6.65 -2.52 3.41
C GLN A 105 -5.30 -3.21 3.18
N ASN A 106 -4.55 -2.81 2.15
CA ASN A 106 -3.26 -3.41 1.85
C ASN A 106 -2.18 -3.03 2.86
N VAL A 107 -2.11 -1.75 3.26
CA VAL A 107 -1.19 -1.31 4.32
C VAL A 107 -1.44 -2.07 5.61
N LEU A 108 -2.71 -2.22 6.02
CA LEU A 108 -3.07 -2.96 7.21
C LEU A 108 -2.75 -4.45 7.08
N LYS A 109 -3.10 -5.07 5.94
CA LYS A 109 -2.83 -6.48 5.67
C LYS A 109 -1.34 -6.81 5.68
N LEU A 110 -0.52 -6.03 4.97
CA LEU A 110 0.93 -6.26 4.90
C LEU A 110 1.59 -6.18 6.27
N TRP A 111 1.15 -5.22 7.09
CA TRP A 111 1.66 -5.09 8.45
C TRP A 111 1.25 -6.27 9.34
N ILE A 112 0.00 -6.73 9.26
CA ILE A 112 -0.49 -7.91 9.99
C ILE A 112 0.27 -9.17 9.54
N ASP A 113 0.42 -9.39 8.24
CA ASP A 113 1.14 -10.52 7.66
C ASP A 113 2.64 -10.52 8.08
N ALA A 114 3.22 -9.34 8.29
CA ALA A 114 4.58 -9.17 8.80
C ALA A 114 4.71 -9.39 10.33
N GLY A 115 3.62 -9.78 11.01
CA GLY A 115 3.58 -10.00 12.45
C GLY A 115 3.33 -8.73 13.27
N ALA A 116 2.74 -7.71 12.64
CA ALA A 116 2.41 -6.41 13.23
C ALA A 116 3.58 -5.76 14.01
N PRO A 117 4.77 -5.62 13.40
CA PRO A 117 5.94 -5.12 14.10
C PRO A 117 5.74 -3.66 14.56
N LYS A 118 6.13 -3.37 15.81
CA LYS A 118 6.12 -2.00 16.36
C LYS A 118 7.11 -1.11 15.62
N ASP A 119 8.33 -1.58 15.52
CA ASP A 119 9.43 -0.90 14.85
C ASP A 119 9.72 -1.60 13.52
N ALA A 120 10.13 -0.84 12.49
CA ALA A 120 10.55 -1.44 11.23
C ALA A 120 11.64 -2.47 11.52
N ALA A 121 11.47 -3.68 11.00
CA ALA A 121 12.53 -4.67 11.07
C ALA A 121 13.78 -4.01 10.49
N SER A 122 14.82 -3.83 11.32
CA SER A 122 16.12 -3.44 10.82
C SER A 122 16.43 -4.43 9.70
N GLU A 123 16.71 -3.94 8.50
CA GLU A 123 17.23 -4.78 7.43
C GLU A 123 18.22 -5.76 8.04
N PRO A 124 18.23 -7.05 7.64
CA PRO A 124 19.28 -7.94 8.10
C PRO A 124 20.60 -7.30 7.65
N VAL A 125 21.25 -6.59 8.56
CA VAL A 125 22.63 -6.15 8.40
C VAL A 125 23.33 -7.45 8.07
N PRO A 126 23.96 -7.59 6.89
CA PRO A 126 24.72 -8.78 6.61
C PRO A 126 25.74 -8.89 7.75
N THR A 127 25.51 -9.84 8.64
CA THR A 127 26.44 -10.18 9.71
C THR A 127 27.79 -10.34 9.01
N PRO A 128 28.83 -9.56 9.35
CA PRO A 128 30.14 -9.82 8.79
C PRO A 128 30.44 -11.27 9.11
N THR A 129 30.64 -12.05 8.06
CA THR A 129 30.95 -13.47 8.17
C THR A 129 32.05 -13.62 9.22
N PRO A 130 31.84 -14.36 10.33
CA PRO A 130 32.95 -14.64 11.22
C PRO A 130 33.98 -15.37 10.35
N VAL A 131 35.15 -14.77 10.21
CA VAL A 131 36.30 -15.41 9.56
C VAL A 131 36.63 -16.62 10.41
N VAL A 132 36.15 -17.79 10.00
CA VAL A 132 36.43 -19.06 10.67
C VAL A 132 37.89 -19.38 10.40
N GLU A 133 38.69 -19.24 11.45
CA GLU A 133 40.03 -19.78 11.56
C GLU A 133 39.97 -21.32 11.36
N PRO A 134 40.83 -21.91 10.50
CA PRO A 134 40.69 -23.32 10.16
C PRO A 134 41.11 -24.20 11.34
N THR A 135 40.16 -24.96 11.89
CA THR A 135 40.43 -26.10 12.78
C THR A 135 39.84 -27.39 12.17
N PRO A 136 40.39 -28.56 12.50
CA PRO A 136 40.49 -29.69 11.59
C PRO A 136 39.18 -30.45 11.37
N VAL A 137 39.10 -30.97 10.15
CA VAL A 137 38.07 -31.83 9.56
C VAL A 137 37.49 -32.85 10.54
N VAL A 138 36.20 -32.70 10.84
CA VAL A 138 35.36 -33.78 11.33
C VAL A 138 34.33 -34.10 10.23
N THR A 139 34.20 -35.40 9.96
CA THR A 139 33.36 -36.06 8.95
C THR A 139 31.97 -35.43 8.79
N PRO A 140 31.52 -35.06 7.56
CA PRO A 140 30.23 -34.41 7.37
C PRO A 140 29.07 -35.40 7.49
N THR A 141 28.18 -35.13 8.44
CA THR A 141 26.77 -35.52 8.44
C THR A 141 26.09 -34.94 7.18
N PRO A 142 25.13 -35.62 6.53
CA PRO A 142 24.45 -35.07 5.35
C PRO A 142 23.76 -33.74 5.68
N VAL A 143 24.28 -32.66 5.09
CA VAL A 143 23.74 -31.32 5.18
C VAL A 143 22.42 -31.30 4.42
N VAL A 144 21.32 -31.09 5.13
CA VAL A 144 20.04 -30.74 4.52
C VAL A 144 20.26 -29.35 3.89
N THR A 145 20.21 -29.29 2.56
CA THR A 145 20.22 -28.03 1.82
C THR A 145 19.15 -27.10 2.41
N PRO A 146 19.50 -25.93 2.98
CA PRO A 146 18.49 -25.00 3.42
C PRO A 146 17.68 -24.58 2.19
N THR A 147 16.38 -24.81 2.23
CA THR A 147 15.42 -24.22 1.30
C THR A 147 15.68 -22.71 1.25
N PRO A 148 15.85 -22.10 0.07
CA PRO A 148 16.03 -20.66 -0.02
C PRO A 148 14.80 -19.99 0.61
N VAL A 149 15.02 -19.23 1.68
CA VAL A 149 14.04 -18.31 2.23
C VAL A 149 13.78 -17.30 1.12
N VAL A 150 12.62 -17.41 0.47
CA VAL A 150 12.17 -16.44 -0.53
C VAL A 150 11.95 -15.14 0.23
N ASN A 151 12.92 -14.24 0.15
CA ASN A 151 12.74 -12.86 0.56
C ASN A 151 11.55 -12.32 -0.26
N PRO A 152 10.45 -11.86 0.37
CA PRO A 152 9.29 -11.39 -0.38
C PRO A 152 9.74 -10.22 -1.24
N VAL A 153 9.71 -10.40 -2.56
CA VAL A 153 9.87 -9.28 -3.49
C VAL A 153 8.65 -8.41 -3.26
N ILE A 154 8.85 -7.26 -2.59
CA ILE A 154 7.82 -6.26 -2.38
C ILE A 154 7.46 -5.72 -3.77
N VAL A 155 6.27 -6.06 -4.27
CA VAL A 155 5.77 -5.51 -5.53
C VAL A 155 4.90 -4.31 -5.22
N ASP A 156 5.45 -3.12 -5.48
CA ASP A 156 4.70 -1.88 -5.36
C ASP A 156 3.53 -1.84 -6.37
N PRO A 157 2.37 -1.29 -6.00
CA PRO A 157 1.20 -1.19 -6.88
C PRO A 157 1.32 -0.01 -7.86
N THR A 158 2.44 0.06 -8.59
CA THR A 158 2.73 1.02 -9.66
C THR A 158 3.00 0.27 -10.94
N TRP A 159 2.78 0.90 -12.11
CA TRP A 159 3.08 0.26 -13.38
C TRP A 159 4.54 -0.19 -13.50
N ASP A 160 5.50 0.66 -13.13
CA ASP A 160 6.92 0.32 -13.25
C ASP A 160 7.27 -0.94 -12.46
N SER A 161 6.78 -1.06 -11.23
CA SER A 161 6.99 -2.24 -10.39
C SER A 161 6.25 -3.46 -10.94
N ILE A 162 4.97 -3.32 -11.30
CA ILE A 162 4.17 -4.42 -11.85
C ILE A 162 4.75 -4.91 -13.18
N SER A 163 5.14 -4.00 -14.06
CA SER A 163 5.75 -4.31 -15.35
C SER A 163 7.04 -5.10 -15.15
N LYS A 164 7.97 -4.57 -14.37
CA LYS A 164 9.29 -5.15 -14.14
C LYS A 164 9.25 -6.47 -13.36
N ASN A 165 8.42 -6.55 -12.31
CA ASN A 165 8.44 -7.66 -11.37
C ASN A 165 7.40 -8.75 -11.70
N ILE A 166 6.36 -8.43 -12.46
CA ILE A 166 5.29 -9.38 -12.82
C ILE A 166 5.17 -9.55 -14.34
N LEU A 167 4.88 -8.49 -15.10
CA LEU A 167 4.51 -8.63 -16.51
C LEU A 167 5.68 -9.14 -17.36
N GLU A 168 6.85 -8.52 -17.27
CA GLU A 168 8.06 -8.94 -17.99
C GLU A 168 8.45 -10.40 -17.72
N PRO A 169 8.63 -10.86 -16.46
CA PRO A 169 9.09 -12.22 -16.19
C PRO A 169 8.04 -13.31 -16.42
N LYS A 170 6.74 -13.01 -16.26
CA LYS A 170 5.66 -14.02 -16.20
C LYS A 170 4.66 -13.95 -17.34
N CYS A 171 4.45 -12.79 -17.95
CA CYS A 171 3.38 -12.56 -18.92
C CYS A 171 3.92 -12.37 -20.35
N VAL A 172 4.92 -11.51 -20.50
CA VAL A 172 5.47 -11.06 -21.80
C VAL A 172 6.01 -12.20 -22.66
N LYS A 173 6.47 -13.30 -22.05
CA LYS A 173 6.89 -14.52 -22.78
C LYS A 173 5.84 -15.09 -23.74
N CYS A 174 4.57 -14.80 -23.53
CA CYS A 174 3.49 -15.19 -24.45
C CYS A 174 2.70 -13.99 -24.97
N HIS A 175 2.67 -12.90 -24.21
CA HIS A 175 1.91 -11.68 -24.48
C HIS A 175 2.78 -10.58 -25.12
N GLN A 176 3.54 -10.96 -26.15
CA GLN A 176 4.34 -10.04 -26.96
C GLN A 176 4.13 -10.34 -28.44
N ALA A 177 4.50 -9.39 -29.30
CA ALA A 177 4.39 -9.57 -30.75
C ALA A 177 5.15 -10.82 -31.21
N GLY A 178 4.51 -11.65 -32.05
CA GLY A 178 5.07 -12.89 -32.58
C GLY A 178 4.91 -14.11 -31.67
N GLU A 179 4.26 -13.98 -30.51
CA GLU A 179 4.02 -15.08 -29.57
C GLU A 179 2.55 -15.51 -29.51
N LYS A 180 2.28 -16.62 -28.81
CA LYS A 180 0.98 -17.31 -28.80
C LYS A 180 -0.21 -16.49 -28.29
N ALA A 181 0.03 -15.40 -27.56
CA ALA A 181 -0.99 -14.50 -27.03
C ALA A 181 -0.73 -13.04 -27.43
N GLU A 182 -0.18 -12.84 -28.63
CA GLU A 182 0.14 -11.52 -29.19
C GLU A 182 -1.07 -10.58 -29.32
N ASP A 183 -2.31 -11.11 -29.33
CA ASP A 183 -3.55 -10.33 -29.35
C ASP A 183 -3.73 -9.42 -28.11
N TYR A 184 -3.02 -9.75 -27.02
CA TYR A 184 -3.00 -8.97 -25.78
C TYR A 184 -1.55 -8.61 -25.43
N PRO A 185 -0.94 -7.61 -26.11
CA PRO A 185 0.43 -7.20 -25.83
C PRO A 185 0.53 -6.54 -24.44
N LEU A 186 1.27 -7.18 -23.53
CA LEU A 186 1.46 -6.68 -22.16
C LEU A 186 2.80 -5.94 -21.99
N THR A 187 3.49 -5.65 -23.09
CA THR A 187 4.74 -4.89 -23.13
C THR A 187 4.52 -3.38 -23.20
N ASP A 188 3.36 -2.93 -23.65
CA ASP A 188 3.03 -1.52 -23.83
C ASP A 188 1.98 -1.06 -22.83
N ARG A 189 2.36 -0.10 -21.99
CA ARG A 189 1.47 0.54 -21.03
C ARG A 189 0.25 1.13 -21.71
N ALA A 190 0.43 1.83 -22.83
CA ALA A 190 -0.64 2.54 -23.51
C ALA A 190 -1.75 1.59 -23.94
N TYR A 191 -1.40 0.41 -24.44
CA TYR A 191 -2.35 -0.67 -24.71
C TYR A 191 -3.01 -1.20 -23.44
N VAL A 192 -2.22 -1.47 -22.39
CA VAL A 192 -2.72 -2.08 -21.15
C VAL A 192 -3.79 -1.22 -20.48
N ILE A 193 -3.61 0.10 -20.47
CA ILE A 193 -4.54 1.04 -19.84
C ILE A 193 -5.57 1.63 -20.81
N ASP A 194 -5.61 1.16 -22.05
CA ASP A 194 -6.61 1.63 -23.02
C ASP A 194 -7.99 1.12 -22.63
N GLU A 195 -8.90 2.05 -22.30
CA GLU A 195 -10.28 1.74 -21.94
C GLU A 195 -11.03 0.98 -23.04
N ALA A 196 -10.64 1.15 -24.32
CA ALA A 196 -11.27 0.46 -25.44
C ALA A 196 -11.01 -1.05 -25.43
N ASN A 197 -9.90 -1.50 -24.85
CA ASN A 197 -9.50 -2.90 -24.84
C ASN A 197 -10.02 -3.66 -23.62
N LEU A 198 -10.64 -2.96 -22.65
CA LEU A 198 -11.23 -3.51 -21.40
C LEU A 198 -10.26 -4.30 -20.51
N LEU A 199 -8.98 -4.38 -20.87
CA LEU A 199 -7.94 -5.14 -20.19
C LEU A 199 -7.75 -4.65 -18.75
N VAL A 200 -7.67 -3.32 -18.59
CA VAL A 200 -7.67 -2.62 -17.32
C VAL A 200 -8.76 -1.56 -17.33
N LYS A 201 -9.72 -1.69 -16.41
CA LYS A 201 -10.71 -0.66 -16.12
C LYS A 201 -10.33 0.05 -14.83
N ALA A 202 -9.83 1.27 -14.97
CA ALA A 202 -9.45 2.13 -13.86
C ALA A 202 -10.53 2.17 -12.77
N GLY A 203 -10.12 1.91 -11.52
CA GLY A 203 -11.00 1.86 -10.35
C GLY A 203 -11.82 0.58 -10.18
N LYS A 204 -11.76 -0.36 -11.14
CA LYS A 204 -12.67 -1.51 -11.22
C LYS A 204 -11.92 -2.83 -11.48
N PRO A 205 -11.16 -3.34 -10.49
CA PRO A 205 -10.41 -4.59 -10.64
C PRO A 205 -11.30 -5.78 -11.05
N GLU A 206 -12.45 -5.94 -10.42
CA GLU A 206 -13.37 -7.07 -10.71
C GLU A 206 -14.02 -7.01 -12.09
N GLU A 207 -13.91 -5.87 -12.79
CA GLU A 207 -14.38 -5.71 -14.17
C GLU A 207 -13.22 -5.67 -15.19
N SER A 208 -11.97 -5.77 -14.74
CA SER A 208 -10.76 -5.70 -15.56
C SER A 208 -10.33 -7.09 -16.00
N ASP A 209 -10.21 -7.33 -17.30
CA ASP A 209 -9.92 -8.67 -17.82
C ASP A 209 -8.59 -9.23 -17.31
N ILE A 210 -7.57 -8.39 -17.09
CA ILE A 210 -6.29 -8.84 -16.53
C ILE A 210 -6.46 -9.41 -15.12
N TYR A 211 -7.27 -8.76 -14.27
CA TYR A 211 -7.46 -9.19 -12.90
C TYR A 211 -8.34 -10.43 -12.81
N ILE A 212 -9.38 -10.51 -13.65
CA ILE A 212 -10.21 -11.71 -13.79
C ILE A 212 -9.37 -12.89 -14.29
N ALA A 213 -8.43 -12.66 -15.21
CA ALA A 213 -7.58 -13.71 -15.77
C ALA A 213 -6.60 -14.29 -14.74
N ILE A 214 -6.06 -13.49 -13.82
CA ILE A 214 -5.10 -13.95 -12.80
C ILE A 214 -5.77 -14.51 -11.53
N THR A 215 -7.08 -14.30 -11.34
CA THR A 215 -7.82 -14.75 -10.14
C THR A 215 -8.78 -15.91 -10.38
N ARG A 216 -9.15 -16.19 -11.64
CA ARG A 216 -10.00 -17.35 -11.97
C ARG A 216 -9.34 -18.68 -11.59
N GLN A 217 -10.19 -19.65 -11.22
CA GLN A 217 -9.79 -20.97 -10.72
C GLN A 217 -9.86 -22.08 -11.77
N ASP A 218 -10.28 -21.76 -13.00
CA ASP A 218 -10.37 -22.75 -14.07
C ASP A 218 -9.06 -22.86 -14.86
N LYS A 219 -9.04 -23.77 -15.85
CA LYS A 219 -7.88 -24.01 -16.73
C LYS A 219 -7.51 -22.80 -17.62
N LYS A 220 -8.30 -21.73 -17.62
CA LYS A 220 -8.04 -20.49 -18.37
C LYS A 220 -7.36 -19.42 -17.52
N THR A 221 -6.99 -19.73 -16.28
CA THR A 221 -6.16 -18.86 -15.43
C THR A 221 -4.85 -18.49 -16.13
N MET A 222 -4.43 -17.25 -15.95
CA MET A 222 -3.20 -16.72 -16.51
C MET A 222 -2.22 -16.33 -15.39
N PRO A 223 -0.91 -16.62 -15.53
CA PRO A 223 -0.34 -17.50 -16.55
C PRO A 223 -0.87 -18.95 -16.44
N PRO A 224 -0.85 -19.74 -17.54
CA PRO A 224 -1.34 -21.11 -17.48
C PRO A 224 -0.56 -21.91 -16.44
N ALA A 225 -1.25 -22.58 -15.51
CA ALA A 225 -0.64 -23.26 -14.36
C ALA A 225 0.52 -24.21 -14.75
N LYS A 226 0.42 -24.87 -15.91
CA LYS A 226 1.47 -25.76 -16.47
C LYS A 226 2.82 -25.09 -16.73
N THR A 227 2.88 -23.77 -16.78
CA THR A 227 4.11 -23.01 -17.01
C THR A 227 4.93 -22.80 -15.74
N GLY A 228 4.34 -23.04 -14.55
CA GLY A 228 4.97 -22.75 -13.27
C GLY A 228 5.11 -21.25 -12.96
N MET A 229 4.57 -20.36 -13.79
CA MET A 229 4.66 -18.90 -13.62
C MET A 229 3.46 -18.31 -12.86
N THR A 230 2.87 -19.09 -11.94
CA THR A 230 1.71 -18.65 -11.14
C THR A 230 2.07 -17.40 -10.32
N LEU A 231 1.13 -16.46 -10.23
CA LEU A 231 1.29 -15.29 -9.37
C LEU A 231 1.09 -15.66 -7.90
N SER A 232 1.88 -15.06 -7.03
CA SER A 232 1.61 -15.04 -5.60
C SER A 232 0.38 -14.17 -5.30
N GLU A 233 -0.21 -14.34 -4.12
CA GLU A 233 -1.33 -13.48 -3.69
C GLU A 233 -0.88 -12.01 -3.57
N GLN A 234 0.37 -11.75 -3.18
CA GLN A 234 0.93 -10.39 -3.13
C GLN A 234 1.03 -9.74 -4.52
N GLU A 235 1.42 -10.49 -5.55
CA GLU A 235 1.51 -9.99 -6.92
C GLU A 235 0.13 -9.69 -7.51
N LYS A 236 -0.85 -10.58 -7.26
CA LYS A 236 -2.24 -10.34 -7.66
C LYS A 236 -2.79 -9.09 -6.97
N GLU A 237 -2.48 -8.93 -5.69
CA GLU A 237 -2.93 -7.80 -4.89
C GLU A 237 -2.30 -6.47 -5.35
N ALA A 238 -1.02 -6.46 -5.70
CA ALA A 238 -0.37 -5.29 -6.28
C ALA A 238 -1.07 -4.82 -7.57
N ILE A 239 -1.40 -5.75 -8.47
CA ILE A 239 -2.17 -5.47 -9.68
C ILE A 239 -3.57 -4.95 -9.32
N ARG A 240 -4.26 -5.59 -8.37
CA ARG A 240 -5.59 -5.18 -7.92
C ARG A 240 -5.61 -3.73 -7.45
N ILE A 241 -4.62 -3.36 -6.63
CA ILE A 241 -4.51 -2.02 -6.04
C ILE A 241 -4.15 -0.99 -7.09
N TRP A 242 -3.21 -1.29 -7.98
CA TRP A 242 -2.87 -0.37 -9.08
C TRP A 242 -4.10 -0.05 -9.93
N ILE A 243 -4.87 -1.08 -10.32
CA ILE A 243 -6.13 -0.90 -11.06
C ILE A 243 -7.11 -0.04 -10.24
N LEU A 244 -7.30 -0.36 -8.97
CA LEU A 244 -8.24 0.34 -8.09
C LEU A 244 -7.84 1.81 -7.84
N ASN A 245 -6.54 2.12 -7.85
CA ASN A 245 -6.02 3.49 -7.77
C ASN A 245 -6.11 4.25 -9.11
N GLY A 246 -6.80 3.67 -10.08
CA GLY A 246 -7.09 4.27 -11.37
C GLY A 246 -6.08 3.90 -12.45
N ALA A 247 -5.28 2.85 -12.26
CA ALA A 247 -4.25 2.40 -13.19
C ALA A 247 -3.31 3.55 -13.61
N LYS A 248 -2.98 4.39 -12.62
CA LYS A 248 -2.07 5.53 -12.76
C LYS A 248 -0.64 5.08 -12.48
N ASP A 249 0.29 5.84 -13.04
CA ASP A 249 1.71 5.49 -13.22
C ASP A 249 1.93 4.36 -14.21
#